data_AF-A0AA49IJ02-F1
#
_entry.id   AF-A0AA49IJ02-F1
#
_cell.length_a   1.000
_cell.length_b   1.000
_cell.length_c   1.000
_cell.angle_alpha   90.00
_cell.angle_beta   90.00
_cell.angle_gamma   90.00
#
_symmetry.space_group_name_H-M   'P 1'
#
loop_
_entity.id
_entity.type
_entity.pdbx_description
1 polymer ?
#
loop_
_entity_poly.entity_id
_entity_poly.type
_entity_poly.pdbx_seq_one_letter_code
_entity_poly.pdbx_strand_id
1 'polypeptide(L)'
;MEKELLGYHGTNEQGSIRIMEGGYKRIPSIRDEIDKCKQKEHYKIPGSLGYGLYTFLDDPVLALEFSKKFNADNVKVLKFEFDELDDEYIFDLTQTKYIKIFKNHCKSSRKLIEKMITGTKLGTNDKKQHTFDGILLEMFFDNLKGIKTIKAVKMATYTHLDEDEDSSYTSYAPNGVEFTVRDQSIIKNVENWKG
;
A
#
# COMPACT_ATOMS: atom_id res chain seq x y z
N MET A 1 -2.52 -28.58 5.12
CA MET A 1 -3.71 -27.71 5.15
C MET A 1 -3.17 -26.31 4.95
N GLU A 2 -3.16 -25.85 3.71
CA GLU A 2 -2.63 -24.52 3.38
C GLU A 2 -3.55 -23.47 3.99
N LYS A 3 -2.93 -22.48 4.64
CA LYS A 3 -3.62 -21.44 5.39
C LYS A 3 -4.13 -20.41 4.37
N GLU A 4 -5.44 -20.14 4.37
CA GLU A 4 -6.01 -19.06 3.55
C GLU A 4 -5.32 -17.73 3.87
N LEU A 5 -5.02 -16.94 2.84
CA LEU A 5 -4.39 -15.64 3.00
C LEU A 5 -5.46 -14.59 3.30
N LEU A 6 -5.47 -14.08 4.53
CA LEU A 6 -6.44 -13.09 4.99
C LEU A 6 -5.80 -11.70 5.11
N GLY A 7 -6.48 -10.68 4.57
CA GLY A 7 -6.08 -9.28 4.72
C GLY A 7 -7.16 -8.45 5.41
N TYR A 8 -6.76 -7.50 6.24
CA TYR A 8 -7.68 -6.62 6.96
C TYR A 8 -7.46 -5.15 6.60
N HIS A 9 -8.52 -4.43 6.25
CA HIS A 9 -8.47 -3.01 5.90
C HIS A 9 -9.36 -2.19 6.84
N GLY A 10 -8.75 -1.27 7.59
CA GLY A 10 -9.49 -0.28 8.35
C GLY A 10 -9.89 0.92 7.46
N THR A 11 -11.15 1.31 7.53
CA THR A 11 -11.72 2.45 6.80
C THR A 11 -12.88 3.07 7.59
N ASN A 12 -13.62 4.02 7.01
CA ASN A 12 -14.87 4.51 7.59
C ASN A 12 -16.11 3.86 6.96
N GLU A 13 -17.29 4.06 7.52
CA GLU A 13 -18.57 3.50 7.02
C GLU A 13 -18.78 3.73 5.51
N GLN A 14 -18.54 4.94 5.01
CA GLN A 14 -18.72 5.22 3.58
C GLN A 14 -17.68 4.50 2.72
N GLY A 15 -16.45 4.38 3.22
CA GLY A 15 -15.38 3.63 2.59
C GLY A 15 -15.67 2.14 2.54
N SER A 16 -16.22 1.57 3.63
CA SER A 16 -16.56 0.15 3.68
C SER A 16 -17.64 -0.20 2.68
N ILE A 17 -18.73 0.57 2.64
CA ILE A 17 -19.82 0.41 1.66
C ILE A 17 -19.26 0.48 0.24
N ARG A 18 -18.46 1.50 -0.07
CA ARG A 18 -17.89 1.68 -1.41
C ARG A 18 -17.04 0.49 -1.84
N ILE A 19 -16.20 -0.03 -0.94
CA ILE A 19 -15.30 -1.15 -1.25
C ILE A 19 -16.08 -2.44 -1.42
N MET A 20 -17.09 -2.71 -0.58
CA MET A 20 -17.92 -3.91 -0.68
C MET A 20 -18.79 -3.91 -1.94
N GLU A 21 -19.37 -2.77 -2.33
CA GLU A 21 -20.29 -2.70 -3.48
C GLU A 21 -19.56 -2.56 -4.82
N GLY A 22 -18.47 -1.80 -4.86
CA GLY A 22 -17.81 -1.39 -6.10
C GLY A 22 -16.35 -1.79 -6.24
N GLY A 23 -15.80 -2.53 -5.26
CA GLY A 23 -14.37 -2.80 -5.18
C GLY A 23 -13.55 -1.53 -4.93
N TYR A 24 -12.26 -1.57 -5.26
CA TYR A 24 -11.40 -0.37 -5.25
C TYR A 24 -11.24 0.23 -6.66
N LYS A 25 -10.56 1.38 -6.79
CA LYS A 25 -10.40 2.02 -8.10
C LYS A 25 -9.24 1.39 -8.88
N ARG A 26 -9.37 1.33 -10.21
CA ARG A 26 -8.25 0.98 -11.12
C ARG A 26 -6.99 1.77 -10.74
N ILE A 27 -5.85 1.06 -10.75
CA ILE A 27 -4.53 1.65 -10.54
C ILE A 27 -4.21 2.60 -11.71
N PRO A 28 -3.93 3.88 -11.43
CA PRO A 28 -3.51 4.82 -12.47
C PRO A 28 -2.04 4.58 -12.86
N SER A 29 -1.64 5.14 -14.00
CA SER A 29 -0.22 5.27 -14.37
C SER A 29 0.41 6.40 -13.57
N ILE A 30 1.56 6.17 -12.93
CA ILE A 30 2.22 7.23 -12.15
C ILE A 30 2.69 8.38 -13.04
N ARG A 31 3.04 8.11 -14.30
CA ARG A 31 3.39 9.15 -15.27
C ARG A 31 2.20 10.08 -15.53
N ASP A 32 1.01 9.51 -15.72
CA ASP A 32 -0.22 10.27 -15.94
C ASP A 32 -0.56 11.13 -14.71
N GLU A 33 -0.38 10.58 -13.50
CA GLU A 33 -0.63 11.32 -12.25
C GLU A 33 0.40 12.43 -12.00
N ILE A 34 1.66 12.25 -12.39
CA ILE A 34 2.67 13.32 -12.41
C ILE A 34 2.28 14.43 -13.37
N ASP A 35 1.81 14.08 -14.57
CA ASP A 35 1.41 15.06 -15.59
C ASP A 35 0.18 15.86 -15.15
N LYS A 36 -0.86 15.18 -14.62
CA LYS A 36 -2.01 15.85 -13.99
C LYS A 36 -1.59 16.78 -12.86
N CYS A 37 -0.65 16.35 -12.02
CA CYS A 37 -0.12 17.19 -10.94
C CYS A 37 0.52 18.49 -11.46
N LYS A 38 1.32 18.41 -12.53
CA LYS A 38 1.93 19.58 -13.19
C LYS A 38 0.90 20.52 -13.82
N GLN A 39 -0.16 19.95 -14.37
CA GLN A 39 -1.28 20.68 -14.98
C GLN A 39 -2.26 21.24 -13.93
N LYS A 40 -2.03 20.98 -12.63
CA LYS A 40 -2.91 21.36 -11.52
C LYS A 40 -4.32 20.75 -11.62
N GLU A 41 -4.42 19.60 -12.29
CA GLU A 41 -5.64 18.81 -12.34
C GLU A 41 -5.79 17.96 -11.07
N HIS A 42 -6.90 17.22 -10.97
CA HIS A 42 -7.08 16.25 -9.88
C HIS A 42 -6.21 15.01 -10.12
N TYR A 43 -5.28 14.73 -9.21
CA TYR A 43 -4.38 13.57 -9.25
C TYR A 43 -4.42 12.76 -7.95
N LYS A 44 -3.87 11.54 -7.99
CA LYS A 44 -3.70 10.63 -6.86
C LYS A 44 -2.24 10.54 -6.44
N ILE A 45 -2.01 10.52 -5.14
CA ILE A 45 -0.69 10.29 -4.54
C ILE A 45 -0.60 8.81 -4.13
N PRO A 46 0.46 8.08 -4.52
CA PRO A 46 0.64 6.70 -4.09
C PRO A 46 1.02 6.65 -2.61
N GLY A 47 0.66 5.57 -1.92
CA GLY A 47 1.21 5.26 -0.60
C GLY A 47 2.64 4.73 -0.69
N SER A 48 3.24 4.38 0.44
CA SER A 48 4.63 3.86 0.52
C SER A 48 4.88 2.64 -0.37
N LEU A 49 3.88 1.76 -0.49
CA LEU A 49 3.88 0.57 -1.35
C LEU A 49 3.26 0.78 -2.75
N GLY A 50 3.02 2.03 -3.15
CA GLY A 50 2.43 2.37 -4.44
C GLY A 50 0.91 2.61 -4.41
N TYR A 51 0.24 2.35 -5.53
CA TYR A 51 -1.22 2.37 -5.64
C TYR A 51 -1.79 0.97 -5.38
N GLY A 52 -2.90 0.93 -4.64
CA GLY A 52 -3.66 -0.29 -4.41
C GLY A 52 -4.56 -0.18 -3.19
N LEU A 53 -5.17 -1.30 -2.82
CA LEU A 53 -5.90 -1.46 -1.57
C LEU A 53 -4.94 -2.00 -0.51
N TYR A 54 -4.73 -1.23 0.56
CA TYR A 54 -3.81 -1.58 1.63
C TYR A 54 -4.50 -2.43 2.68
N THR A 55 -3.91 -3.56 3.02
CA THR A 55 -4.40 -4.47 4.06
C THR A 55 -3.27 -4.86 5.00
N PHE A 56 -3.61 -5.31 6.21
CA PHE A 56 -2.69 -5.98 7.12
C PHE A 56 -2.96 -7.48 7.10
N LEU A 57 -1.94 -8.30 6.87
CA LEU A 57 -2.12 -9.75 6.80
C LEU A 57 -2.34 -10.35 8.19
N ASP A 58 -3.38 -11.18 8.31
CA ASP A 58 -3.72 -11.93 9.53
C ASP A 58 -3.91 -11.06 10.81
N ASP A 59 -4.04 -9.73 10.68
CA ASP A 59 -4.06 -8.81 11.82
C ASP A 59 -5.18 -7.74 11.71
N PRO A 60 -6.40 -8.07 12.17
CA PRO A 60 -7.52 -7.12 12.19
C PRO A 60 -7.33 -5.98 13.19
N VAL A 61 -6.61 -6.22 14.29
CA VAL A 61 -6.39 -5.23 15.36
C VAL A 61 -5.48 -4.14 14.84
N LEU A 62 -4.39 -4.50 14.17
CA LEU A 62 -3.49 -3.51 13.56
C LEU A 62 -4.19 -2.65 12.51
N ALA A 63 -5.11 -3.24 11.72
CA ALA A 63 -5.94 -2.51 10.76
C ALA A 63 -6.90 -1.52 11.45
N LEU A 64 -7.50 -1.91 12.57
CA LEU A 64 -8.35 -1.05 13.39
C LEU A 64 -7.55 0.13 13.96
N GLU A 65 -6.45 -0.15 14.66
CA GLU A 65 -5.60 0.87 15.31
C GLU A 65 -5.00 1.83 14.29
N PHE A 66 -4.55 1.33 13.13
CA PHE A 66 -4.09 2.18 12.05
C PHE A 66 -5.17 3.17 11.57
N SER A 67 -6.42 2.71 11.43
CA SER A 67 -7.52 3.53 10.92
C SER A 67 -8.05 4.54 11.93
N LYS A 68 -7.98 4.25 13.24
CA LYS A 68 -8.37 5.20 14.29
C LYS A 68 -7.63 6.54 14.20
N LYS A 69 -6.36 6.52 13.75
CA LYS A 69 -5.55 7.73 13.47
C LYS A 69 -6.18 8.70 12.47
N PHE A 70 -7.11 8.22 11.65
CA PHE A 70 -7.76 8.98 10.60
C PHE A 70 -9.28 9.11 10.79
N ASN A 71 -9.92 8.18 11.52
CA ASN A 71 -11.37 8.05 11.60
C ASN A 71 -11.89 7.80 13.04
N ALA A 72 -11.37 8.55 14.01
CA ALA A 72 -11.61 8.44 15.47
C ALA A 72 -12.79 7.57 15.93
N ASP A 73 -14.04 7.91 15.57
CA ASP A 73 -15.23 7.26 16.14
C ASP A 73 -16.03 6.37 15.16
N ASN A 74 -15.60 6.23 13.90
CA ASN A 74 -16.39 5.52 12.88
C ASN A 74 -15.54 4.57 12.02
N VAL A 75 -14.64 3.84 12.67
CA VAL A 75 -13.84 2.83 11.99
C VAL A 75 -14.66 1.57 11.71
N LYS A 76 -14.60 1.11 10.46
CA LYS A 76 -14.98 -0.24 10.05
C LYS A 76 -13.74 -0.99 9.59
N VAL A 77 -13.66 -2.26 9.95
CA VAL A 77 -12.63 -3.16 9.44
C VAL A 77 -13.28 -4.14 8.48
N LEU A 78 -12.72 -4.22 7.28
CA LEU A 78 -13.08 -5.21 6.28
C LEU A 78 -12.08 -6.36 6.33
N LYS A 79 -12.59 -7.59 6.28
CA LYS A 79 -11.81 -8.81 6.07
C LYS A 79 -11.88 -9.18 4.60
N PHE A 80 -10.72 -9.41 4.01
CA PHE A 80 -10.53 -9.89 2.65
C PHE A 80 -9.99 -11.31 2.69
N GLU A 81 -10.59 -12.17 1.88
CA GLU A 81 -10.05 -13.47 1.55
C GLU A 81 -9.44 -13.37 0.16
N PHE A 82 -8.17 -13.73 0.04
CA PHE A 82 -7.48 -13.73 -1.25
C PHE A 82 -7.40 -15.14 -1.81
N ASP A 83 -7.40 -15.22 -3.14
CA ASP A 83 -7.02 -16.45 -3.84
C ASP A 83 -5.58 -16.84 -3.49
N GLU A 84 -5.28 -18.13 -3.67
CA GLU A 84 -3.90 -18.58 -3.64
C GLU A 84 -3.13 -17.92 -4.80
N LEU A 85 -1.98 -17.33 -4.47
CA LEU A 85 -1.15 -16.60 -5.41
C LEU A 85 0.23 -17.22 -5.45
N ASP A 86 0.69 -17.52 -6.65
CA ASP A 86 2.11 -17.84 -6.84
C ASP A 86 2.97 -16.67 -6.37
N ASP A 87 4.06 -16.99 -5.68
CA ASP A 87 5.10 -16.05 -5.20
C ASP A 87 5.63 -15.11 -6.28
N GLU A 88 5.45 -15.48 -7.54
CA GLU A 88 5.85 -14.67 -8.67
C GLU A 88 4.96 -13.44 -8.89
N TYR A 89 3.66 -13.52 -8.56
CA TYR A 89 2.73 -12.39 -8.68
C TYR A 89 2.82 -11.41 -7.51
N ILE A 90 3.60 -11.74 -6.48
CA ILE A 90 3.80 -10.93 -5.28
C ILE A 90 5.20 -10.31 -5.31
N PHE A 91 5.27 -8.99 -5.24
CA PHE A 91 6.52 -8.29 -4.98
C PHE A 91 6.78 -8.23 -3.47
N ASP A 92 7.52 -9.21 -2.96
CA ASP A 92 7.68 -9.42 -1.52
C ASP A 92 8.94 -8.74 -0.95
N LEU A 93 8.78 -7.52 -0.45
CA LEU A 93 9.84 -6.75 0.20
C LEU A 93 10.23 -7.28 1.59
N THR A 94 9.68 -8.40 2.05
CA THR A 94 10.25 -9.16 3.18
C THR A 94 11.41 -10.06 2.73
N GLN A 95 11.51 -10.37 1.44
CA GLN A 95 12.57 -11.22 0.88
C GLN A 95 13.74 -10.38 0.36
N THR A 96 14.96 -10.77 0.75
CA THR A 96 16.20 -10.07 0.35
C THR A 96 16.36 -9.92 -1.16
N LYS A 97 15.85 -10.87 -1.96
CA LYS A 97 15.94 -10.83 -3.43
C LYS A 97 15.22 -9.60 -4.01
N TYR A 98 13.98 -9.36 -3.60
CA TYR A 98 13.16 -8.25 -4.08
C TYR A 98 13.66 -6.92 -3.53
N ILE A 99 14.11 -6.89 -2.26
CA ILE A 99 14.77 -5.71 -1.68
C ILE A 99 15.98 -5.28 -2.52
N LYS A 100 16.85 -6.22 -2.92
CA LYS A 100 18.04 -5.91 -3.73
C LYS A 100 17.65 -5.36 -5.11
N ILE A 101 16.67 -5.98 -5.77
CA ILE A 101 16.15 -5.53 -7.07
C ILE A 101 15.60 -4.11 -6.95
N PHE A 102 14.74 -3.85 -5.96
CA PHE A 102 14.16 -2.53 -5.74
C PHE A 102 15.22 -1.47 -5.42
N LYS A 103 16.16 -1.76 -4.50
CA LYS A 103 17.26 -0.84 -4.16
C LYS A 103 18.12 -0.48 -5.37
N ASN A 104 18.37 -1.44 -6.28
CA ASN A 104 19.09 -1.17 -7.51
C ASN A 104 18.30 -0.25 -8.45
N HIS A 105 17.00 -0.49 -8.60
CA HIS A 105 16.11 0.41 -9.34
C HIS A 105 16.12 1.82 -8.74
N CYS A 106 16.02 1.95 -7.42
CA CYS A 106 16.07 3.24 -6.75
C CYS A 106 17.38 3.98 -7.06
N LYS A 107 18.53 3.30 -7.01
CA LYS A 107 19.83 3.91 -7.36
C LYS A 107 19.88 4.40 -8.80
N SER A 108 19.33 3.64 -9.76
CA SER A 108 19.36 4.03 -11.18
C SER A 108 18.35 5.13 -11.52
N SER A 109 17.20 5.15 -10.85
CA SER A 109 16.05 5.97 -11.26
C SER A 109 15.80 7.19 -10.38
N ARG A 110 16.38 7.25 -9.18
CA ARG A 110 16.16 8.34 -8.20
C ARG A 110 16.34 9.74 -8.78
N LYS A 111 17.47 10.03 -9.43
CA LYS A 111 17.74 11.38 -9.98
C LYS A 111 16.74 11.79 -11.06
N LEU A 112 16.33 10.83 -11.90
CA LEU A 112 15.32 11.06 -12.93
C LEU A 112 13.97 11.41 -12.29
N ILE A 113 13.59 10.65 -11.26
CA ILE A 113 12.31 10.80 -10.56
C ILE A 113 12.26 12.11 -9.79
N GLU A 114 13.31 12.42 -9.03
CA GLU A 114 13.49 13.71 -8.36
C GLU A 114 13.25 14.83 -9.36
N LYS A 115 13.95 14.83 -10.51
CA LYS A 115 13.76 15.83 -11.56
C LYS A 115 12.32 15.87 -12.10
N MET A 116 11.63 14.73 -12.23
CA MET A 116 10.26 14.68 -12.74
C MET A 116 9.24 15.31 -11.79
N ILE A 117 9.47 15.22 -10.48
CA ILE A 117 8.55 15.69 -9.43
C ILE A 117 9.03 16.98 -8.74
N THR A 118 10.21 17.49 -9.07
CA THR A 118 10.71 18.77 -8.55
C THR A 118 9.68 19.88 -8.77
N GLY A 119 9.40 20.64 -7.72
CA GLY A 119 8.42 21.73 -7.76
C GLY A 119 6.96 21.29 -7.76
N THR A 120 6.69 19.98 -7.60
CA THR A 120 5.33 19.44 -7.46
C THR A 120 5.07 19.00 -6.01
N LYS A 121 3.79 18.87 -5.63
CA LYS A 121 3.41 18.28 -4.34
C LYS A 121 3.76 16.78 -4.23
N LEU A 122 4.00 16.09 -5.35
CA LEU A 122 4.50 14.72 -5.33
C LEU A 122 5.97 14.63 -4.85
N GLY A 123 6.72 15.72 -4.99
CA GLY A 123 8.10 15.84 -4.51
C GLY A 123 8.21 16.19 -3.02
N THR A 124 7.11 16.48 -2.33
CA THR A 124 7.13 16.72 -0.89
C THR A 124 6.92 15.41 -0.16
N ASN A 125 7.97 14.91 0.51
CA ASN A 125 7.78 13.96 1.59
C ASN A 125 7.25 14.74 2.79
N ASP A 126 6.00 14.53 3.16
CA ASP A 126 5.58 14.89 4.50
C ASP A 126 6.09 13.82 5.48
N LYS A 127 6.16 14.14 6.77
CA LYS A 127 6.65 13.20 7.79
C LYS A 127 5.75 11.97 7.96
N LYS A 128 4.60 11.90 7.28
CA LYS A 128 3.54 10.90 7.48
C LYS A 128 3.45 9.89 6.34
N GLN A 129 3.92 10.23 5.14
CA GLN A 129 3.84 9.35 3.97
C GLN A 129 5.17 9.34 3.19
N HIS A 130 5.72 8.13 3.02
CA HIS A 130 6.87 7.86 2.16
C HIS A 130 6.46 7.87 0.68
N THR A 131 5.83 8.95 0.23
CA THR A 131 5.31 9.13 -1.13
C THR A 131 6.38 8.87 -2.19
N PHE A 132 7.63 9.26 -1.93
CA PHE A 132 8.74 9.05 -2.85
C PHE A 132 9.01 7.56 -3.13
N ASP A 133 8.94 6.70 -2.11
CA ASP A 133 9.14 5.25 -2.26
C ASP A 133 7.99 4.63 -3.05
N GLY A 134 6.77 5.12 -2.84
CA GLY A 134 5.60 4.78 -3.65
C GLY A 134 5.77 5.11 -5.13
N ILE A 135 6.22 6.33 -5.44
CA ILE A 135 6.49 6.77 -6.83
C ILE A 135 7.57 5.89 -7.47
N LEU A 136 8.64 5.58 -6.73
CA LEU A 136 9.70 4.67 -7.17
C LEU A 136 9.17 3.28 -7.49
N LEU A 137 8.30 2.72 -6.63
CA LEU A 137 7.66 1.42 -6.86
C LEU A 137 6.76 1.44 -8.09
N GLU A 138 5.93 2.47 -8.26
CA GLU A 138 5.08 2.57 -9.44
C GLU A 138 5.90 2.65 -10.73
N MET A 139 6.99 3.43 -10.72
CA MET A 139 7.88 3.49 -11.88
C MET A 139 8.63 2.19 -12.13
N PHE A 140 8.98 1.45 -11.07
CA PHE A 140 9.52 0.11 -11.19
C PHE A 140 8.52 -0.82 -11.88
N PHE A 141 7.27 -0.85 -11.43
CA PHE A 141 6.22 -1.68 -12.01
C PHE A 141 5.86 -1.28 -13.44
N ASP A 142 5.85 0.02 -13.75
CA ASP A 142 5.68 0.51 -15.12
C ASP A 142 6.76 -0.03 -16.06
N ASN A 143 8.01 -0.12 -15.61
CA ASN A 143 9.10 -0.68 -16.40
C ASN A 143 9.03 -2.21 -16.55
N LEU A 144 8.28 -2.89 -15.68
CA LEU A 144 8.01 -4.33 -15.78
C LEU A 144 6.76 -4.66 -16.61
N LYS A 145 5.93 -3.66 -16.96
CA LYS A 145 4.72 -3.87 -17.76
C LYS A 145 5.07 -4.58 -19.07
N GLY A 146 4.32 -5.64 -19.38
CA GLY A 146 4.54 -6.49 -20.56
C GLY A 146 5.53 -7.64 -20.34
N ILE A 147 6.27 -7.65 -19.23
CA ILE A 147 7.14 -8.76 -18.81
C ILE A 147 6.46 -9.55 -17.70
N LYS A 148 5.86 -8.85 -16.72
CA LYS A 148 5.21 -9.46 -15.56
C LYS A 148 4.15 -8.55 -14.98
N THR A 149 3.04 -9.13 -14.53
CA THR A 149 1.99 -8.41 -13.82
C THR A 149 2.13 -8.68 -12.32
N ILE A 150 2.53 -7.68 -11.55
CA ILE A 150 2.52 -7.76 -10.08
C ILE A 150 1.11 -7.50 -9.58
N LYS A 151 0.52 -8.48 -8.90
CA LYS A 151 -0.85 -8.41 -8.36
C LYS A 151 -0.90 -7.91 -6.92
N ALA A 152 0.18 -8.05 -6.17
CA ALA A 152 0.28 -7.53 -4.81
C ALA A 152 1.72 -7.15 -4.42
N VAL A 153 1.85 -6.29 -3.42
CA VAL A 153 3.12 -5.92 -2.79
C VAL A 153 3.04 -6.25 -1.30
N LYS A 154 4.07 -6.89 -0.76
CA LYS A 154 4.13 -7.29 0.65
C LYS A 154 5.33 -6.64 1.31
N MET A 155 5.17 -6.10 2.52
CA MET A 155 6.27 -5.52 3.29
C MET A 155 6.04 -5.69 4.79
N ALA A 156 7.10 -6.00 5.54
CA ALA A 156 7.06 -5.91 6.99
C ALA A 156 6.93 -4.44 7.40
N THR A 157 6.03 -4.14 8.32
CA THR A 157 5.72 -2.76 8.71
C THR A 157 5.82 -2.59 10.23
N TYR A 158 5.98 -1.34 10.65
CA TYR A 158 5.78 -0.94 12.04
C TYR A 158 4.71 0.14 12.09
N THR A 159 3.59 -0.18 12.73
CA THR A 159 2.51 0.77 12.99
C THR A 159 2.51 1.10 14.47
N HIS A 160 2.74 2.36 14.81
CA HIS A 160 2.66 2.85 16.20
C HIS A 160 1.28 2.56 16.79
N LEU A 161 1.21 1.90 17.93
CA LEU A 161 -0.03 1.56 18.64
C LEU A 161 -0.28 2.55 19.77
N ASP A 162 -1.51 2.65 20.27
CA ASP A 162 -1.84 3.55 21.40
C ASP A 162 -1.00 3.22 22.65
N GLU A 163 -0.63 1.96 22.84
CA GLU A 163 0.28 1.52 23.92
C GLU A 163 1.71 2.09 23.80
N ASP A 164 2.08 2.59 22.62
CA ASP A 164 3.37 3.21 22.37
C ASP A 164 3.38 4.74 22.64
N GLU A 165 2.21 5.38 22.88
CA GLU A 165 2.05 6.86 22.97
C GLU A 165 2.89 7.51 24.09
N ASP A 166 3.08 6.81 25.21
CA ASP A 166 3.86 7.30 26.36
C ASP A 166 5.38 7.05 26.22
N SER A 167 5.81 6.44 25.11
CA SER A 167 7.22 6.14 24.87
C SER A 167 7.80 7.10 23.83
N SER A 168 8.88 7.79 24.18
CA SER A 168 9.75 8.46 23.20
C SER A 168 10.50 7.48 22.28
N TYR A 169 10.12 6.20 22.32
CA TYR A 169 10.78 5.08 21.67
C TYR A 169 9.95 4.61 20.48
N THR A 170 10.43 4.90 19.28
CA THR A 170 9.92 4.23 18.07
C THR A 170 10.71 2.95 17.87
N SER A 171 10.04 1.80 17.98
CA SER A 171 10.67 0.50 17.69
C SER A 171 10.97 0.38 16.19
N TYR A 172 12.14 -0.19 15.87
CA TYR A 172 12.46 -0.61 14.50
C TYR A 172 12.01 -2.05 14.22
N ALA A 173 11.51 -2.76 15.24
CA ALA A 173 11.02 -4.12 15.06
C ALA A 173 9.62 -4.06 14.41
N PRO A 174 9.40 -4.74 13.29
CA PRO A 174 8.09 -4.77 12.66
C PRO A 174 7.05 -5.45 13.57
N ASN A 175 5.85 -4.90 13.61
CA ASN A 175 4.71 -5.45 14.37
C ASN A 175 3.57 -5.94 13.47
N GLY A 176 3.76 -5.93 12.15
CA GLY A 176 2.80 -6.50 11.21
C GLY A 176 3.35 -6.59 9.79
N VAL A 177 2.48 -7.01 8.87
CA VAL A 177 2.80 -7.10 7.45
C VAL A 177 1.73 -6.36 6.65
N GLU A 178 2.14 -5.31 5.95
CA GLU A 178 1.29 -4.65 4.96
C GLU A 178 1.28 -5.46 3.67
N PHE A 179 0.09 -5.57 3.09
CA PHE A 179 -0.17 -6.22 1.82
C PHE A 179 -1.06 -5.31 0.96
N THR A 180 -0.45 -4.73 -0.06
CA THR A 180 -1.10 -3.82 -1.00
C THR A 180 -1.56 -4.59 -2.21
N VAL A 181 -2.88 -4.80 -2.29
CA VAL A 181 -3.55 -5.47 -3.40
C VAL A 181 -3.64 -4.54 -4.59
N ARG A 182 -3.07 -4.97 -5.72
CA ARG A 182 -3.00 -4.20 -6.96
C ARG A 182 -4.00 -4.66 -8.00
N ASP A 183 -4.31 -5.94 -8.03
CA ASP A 183 -5.30 -6.54 -8.92
C ASP A 183 -6.50 -7.09 -8.13
N GLN A 184 -7.71 -6.63 -8.45
CA GLN A 184 -8.94 -7.06 -7.76
C GLN A 184 -9.31 -8.50 -8.00
N SER A 185 -8.84 -9.06 -9.12
CA SER A 185 -9.14 -10.44 -9.48
C SER A 185 -8.61 -11.46 -8.46
N ILE A 186 -7.73 -11.05 -7.54
CA ILE A 186 -7.20 -11.91 -6.47
C ILE A 186 -8.07 -11.90 -5.21
N ILE A 187 -9.10 -11.06 -5.16
CA ILE A 187 -10.01 -10.98 -4.01
C ILE A 187 -11.15 -11.96 -4.23
N LYS A 188 -11.20 -13.00 -3.40
CA LYS A 188 -12.24 -14.04 -3.42
C LYS A 188 -13.50 -13.57 -2.70
N ASN A 189 -13.33 -12.93 -1.54
CA ASN A 189 -14.43 -12.47 -0.71
C ASN A 189 -14.05 -11.21 0.08
N VAL A 190 -15.05 -10.40 0.40
CA VAL A 190 -14.94 -9.25 1.30
C VAL A 190 -16.14 -9.21 2.24
N GLU A 191 -15.87 -9.05 3.53
CA GLU A 191 -16.92 -8.95 4.55
C GLU A 191 -16.53 -7.96 5.66
N ASN A 192 -17.51 -7.49 6.42
CA ASN A 192 -17.22 -6.75 7.64
C ASN A 192 -16.65 -7.71 8.69
N TRP A 193 -15.49 -7.34 9.24
CA TRP A 193 -14.93 -8.06 10.39
C TRP A 193 -15.81 -7.77 11.62
N LYS A 194 -16.34 -8.85 12.20
CA LYS A 194 -17.08 -8.84 13.46
C LYS A 194 -16.12 -9.38 14.50
N GLY A 195 -15.42 -8.47 15.19
CA GLY A 195 -14.50 -8.82 16.28
C GLY A 195 -15.17 -9.67 17.36
#